data_AF-A0A8S1CVI9-F1
#
_entry.id   AF-A0A8S1CVI9-F1
#
_cell.length_a   1.000
_cell.length_b   1.000
_cell.length_c   1.000
_cell.angle_alpha   90.00
_cell.angle_beta   90.00
_cell.angle_gamma   90.00
#
_symmetry.space_group_name_H-M   'P 1'
#
loop_
_entity.id
_entity.type
_entity.pdbx_description
1 polymer ?
#
loop_
_entity_poly.entity_id
_entity_poly.type
_entity_poly.pdbx_seq_one_letter_code
_entity_poly.pdbx_strand_id
1 'polypeptide(L)'
;MFTSDLTKLSVVSRALSQCGHFMLTEGYNPWDSKLERIKNTMGDHPDYLKLFLSTHNFILRGDGALPWDYRHYIAIMAAARHQCDYLVDIQKEMFLEHGGDSAWLQGLDCVPDKLRSLNEINKILAHRPWLLCKSHIIRLTKESNWSLAELVHAIVILAHFHSLASFVFGCGINDQDDPDAPVNNSNVEPEVRVDQLMERMRTLSQREEEFSVEEQTQRFLRVDHRDQTIDIENSRVLKQTSGLGHFIEDTEFTYQDFQRRGETGDFPTFRVQVSLSFND
;
A
#
# COMPACT_ATOMS: atom_id res chain seq x y z
N MET A 1 -54.45 -47.05 -11.40
CA MET A 1 -54.10 -46.47 -10.08
C MET A 1 -52.75 -45.79 -10.22
N PHE A 2 -52.69 -44.60 -10.82
CA PHE A 2 -51.48 -43.75 -10.90
C PHE A 2 -51.92 -42.35 -11.35
N THR A 3 -52.46 -41.54 -10.44
CA THR A 3 -52.71 -40.12 -10.66
C THR A 3 -52.63 -39.39 -9.32
N SER A 4 -51.41 -39.16 -8.83
CA SER A 4 -51.16 -38.22 -7.74
C SER A 4 -49.68 -37.88 -7.67
N ASP A 5 -49.17 -37.03 -8.57
CA ASP A 5 -47.98 -36.21 -8.24
C ASP A 5 -47.69 -35.02 -9.18
N LEU A 6 -48.66 -34.56 -9.98
CA LEU A 6 -48.46 -33.36 -10.82
C LEU A 6 -48.87 -32.05 -10.15
N THR A 7 -49.75 -32.09 -9.13
CA THR A 7 -50.17 -30.89 -8.40
C THR A 7 -49.10 -30.40 -7.41
N LYS A 8 -48.29 -31.28 -6.82
CA LYS A 8 -47.20 -30.88 -5.91
C LYS A 8 -46.05 -30.16 -6.63
N LEU A 9 -45.72 -30.57 -7.85
CA LEU A 9 -44.72 -29.89 -8.68
C LEU A 9 -45.16 -28.45 -9.07
N SER A 10 -46.45 -28.21 -9.28
CA SER A 10 -46.96 -26.87 -9.62
C SER A 10 -46.94 -25.88 -8.45
N VAL A 11 -47.08 -26.36 -7.21
CA VAL A 11 -47.01 -25.53 -6.00
C VAL A 11 -45.56 -25.18 -5.67
N VAL A 12 -44.63 -26.13 -5.83
CA VAL A 12 -43.18 -25.86 -5.69
C VAL A 12 -42.70 -24.91 -6.80
N SER A 13 -43.19 -25.06 -8.04
CA SER A 13 -42.88 -24.13 -9.13
C SER A 13 -43.44 -22.72 -8.91
N ARG A 14 -44.64 -22.58 -8.33
CA ARG A 14 -45.19 -21.26 -7.93
C ARG A 14 -44.49 -20.66 -6.72
N ALA A 15 -44.04 -21.46 -5.76
CA ALA A 15 -43.22 -20.99 -4.63
C ALA A 15 -41.81 -20.56 -5.09
N LEU A 16 -41.21 -21.26 -6.06
CA LEU A 16 -39.94 -20.86 -6.69
C LEU A 16 -40.11 -19.64 -7.61
N SER A 17 -41.29 -19.46 -8.24
CA SER A 17 -41.59 -18.27 -9.03
C SER A 17 -41.95 -17.04 -8.17
N GLN A 18 -42.41 -17.23 -6.93
CA GLN A 18 -42.59 -16.14 -5.95
C GLN A 18 -41.32 -15.84 -5.14
N CYS A 19 -40.40 -16.80 -4.99
CA CYS A 19 -39.02 -16.52 -4.56
C CYS A 19 -38.18 -15.85 -5.67
N GLY A 20 -38.54 -16.05 -6.95
CA GLY A 20 -37.87 -15.44 -8.10
C GLY A 20 -38.17 -13.95 -8.33
N HIS A 21 -38.93 -13.30 -7.45
CA HIS A 21 -39.24 -11.86 -7.54
C HIS A 21 -38.79 -11.04 -6.32
N PHE A 22 -37.93 -11.63 -5.47
CA PHE A 22 -37.16 -10.91 -4.46
C PHE A 22 -35.66 -11.23 -4.60
N MET A 23 -35.15 -11.18 -5.84
CA MET A 23 -33.74 -10.82 -6.06
C MET A 23 -33.73 -9.32 -6.36
N LEU A 24 -33.99 -8.53 -5.33
CA LEU A 24 -33.57 -7.14 -5.32
C LEU A 24 -32.05 -7.17 -5.24
N THR A 25 -31.39 -6.95 -6.38
CA THR A 25 -30.07 -6.32 -6.49
C THR A 25 -29.16 -6.56 -5.28
N GLU A 26 -28.43 -7.69 -5.25
CA GLU A 26 -27.09 -7.62 -4.65
C GLU A 26 -26.34 -6.62 -5.54
N GLY A 27 -26.32 -5.36 -5.08
CA GLY A 27 -25.78 -4.26 -5.83
C GLY A 27 -24.34 -4.57 -6.12
N TYR A 28 -24.00 -4.66 -7.41
CA TYR A 28 -22.62 -4.65 -7.84
C TYR A 28 -21.94 -3.44 -7.19
N ASN A 29 -21.07 -3.69 -6.21
CA ASN A 29 -20.28 -2.65 -5.59
C ASN A 29 -19.04 -2.45 -6.47
N PRO A 30 -18.87 -1.30 -7.16
CA PRO A 30 -17.72 -1.08 -8.04
C PRO A 30 -16.37 -1.30 -7.34
N TRP A 31 -16.34 -1.10 -6.01
CA TRP A 31 -15.15 -1.27 -5.18
C TRP A 31 -14.77 -2.73 -4.96
N ASP A 32 -15.73 -3.66 -4.99
CA ASP A 32 -15.44 -5.10 -4.95
C ASP A 32 -14.61 -5.48 -6.17
N SER A 33 -14.94 -4.94 -7.34
CA SER A 33 -14.15 -5.19 -8.56
C SER A 33 -12.75 -4.62 -8.46
N LYS A 34 -12.57 -3.45 -7.84
CA LYS A 34 -11.23 -2.89 -7.62
C LYS A 34 -10.39 -3.74 -6.67
N LEU A 35 -10.99 -4.25 -5.59
CA LEU A 35 -10.32 -5.13 -4.64
C LEU A 35 -9.98 -6.49 -5.28
N GLU A 36 -10.89 -7.04 -6.08
CA GLU A 36 -10.66 -8.29 -6.82
C GLU A 36 -9.48 -8.16 -7.80
N ARG A 37 -9.30 -7.02 -8.47
CA ARG A 37 -8.11 -6.79 -9.32
C ARG A 37 -6.80 -6.94 -8.54
N ILE A 38 -6.70 -6.30 -7.37
CA ILE A 38 -5.51 -6.44 -6.50
C ILE A 38 -5.27 -7.92 -6.15
N LYS A 39 -6.34 -8.63 -5.75
CA LYS A 39 -6.25 -10.06 -5.39
C LYS A 39 -5.83 -10.91 -6.58
N ASN A 40 -6.38 -10.65 -7.77
CA ASN A 40 -6.10 -11.39 -8.99
C ASN A 40 -4.64 -11.21 -9.42
N THR A 41 -4.11 -9.99 -9.38
CA THR A 41 -2.69 -9.73 -9.67
C THR A 41 -1.77 -10.44 -8.68
N MET A 42 -2.13 -10.51 -7.39
CA MET A 42 -1.37 -11.29 -6.41
C MET A 42 -1.60 -12.82 -6.56
N GLY A 43 -2.62 -13.24 -7.30
CA GLY A 43 -3.02 -14.64 -7.48
C GLY A 43 -1.97 -15.51 -8.17
N ASP A 44 -1.06 -14.90 -8.93
CA ASP A 44 0.10 -15.57 -9.53
C ASP A 44 1.09 -16.09 -8.45
N HIS A 45 0.97 -15.58 -7.22
CA HIS A 45 1.76 -15.98 -6.06
C HIS A 45 0.86 -16.37 -4.87
N PRO A 46 0.26 -17.57 -4.87
CA PRO A 46 -0.80 -17.95 -3.93
C PRO A 46 -0.37 -17.93 -2.45
N ASP A 47 0.87 -18.31 -2.15
CA ASP A 47 1.40 -18.26 -0.78
C ASP A 47 1.53 -16.82 -0.27
N TYR A 48 1.95 -15.90 -1.15
CA TYR A 48 2.00 -14.47 -0.83
C TYR A 48 0.60 -13.90 -0.66
N LEU A 49 -0.33 -14.22 -1.59
CA LEU A 49 -1.72 -13.78 -1.52
C LEU A 49 -2.39 -14.19 -0.20
N LYS A 50 -2.16 -15.43 0.26
CA LYS A 50 -2.69 -15.92 1.54
C LYS A 50 -2.22 -15.06 2.72
N LEU A 51 -0.91 -14.77 2.79
CA LEU A 51 -0.34 -13.92 3.84
C LEU A 51 -0.85 -12.49 3.73
N PHE A 52 -0.91 -11.93 2.53
CA PHE A 52 -1.48 -10.60 2.28
C PHE A 52 -2.91 -10.49 2.78
N LEU A 53 -3.79 -11.42 2.38
CA LEU A 53 -5.20 -11.41 2.81
C LEU A 53 -5.34 -11.56 4.32
N SER A 54 -4.55 -12.44 4.94
CA SER A 54 -4.53 -12.62 6.39
C SER A 54 -4.16 -11.32 7.11
N THR A 55 -3.07 -10.67 6.69
CA THR A 55 -2.60 -9.42 7.27
C THR A 55 -3.58 -8.27 7.01
N HIS A 56 -4.04 -8.11 5.76
CA HIS A 56 -4.98 -7.06 5.37
C HIS A 56 -6.28 -7.12 6.17
N ASN A 57 -6.87 -8.32 6.30
CA ASN A 57 -8.06 -8.52 7.10
C ASN A 57 -7.81 -8.26 8.58
N PHE A 58 -6.68 -8.72 9.13
CA PHE A 58 -6.35 -8.51 10.53
C PHE A 58 -6.22 -7.01 10.87
N ILE A 59 -5.46 -6.25 10.08
CA ILE A 59 -5.18 -4.85 10.40
C ILE A 59 -6.40 -3.93 10.18
N LEU A 60 -7.29 -4.23 9.22
CA LEU A 60 -8.46 -3.39 8.94
C LEU A 60 -9.72 -3.87 9.66
N ARG A 61 -9.99 -5.18 9.66
CA ARG A 61 -11.28 -5.75 10.10
C ARG A 61 -11.18 -6.55 11.40
N GLY A 62 -9.98 -7.00 11.79
CA GLY A 62 -9.76 -7.78 13.01
C GLY A 62 -9.92 -6.95 14.30
N ASP A 63 -9.96 -7.63 15.45
CA ASP A 63 -9.91 -6.95 16.74
C ASP A 63 -8.59 -6.17 16.88
N GLY A 64 -8.67 -4.93 17.33
CA GLY A 64 -7.50 -4.06 17.40
C GLY A 64 -7.75 -2.79 18.21
N ALA A 65 -6.67 -2.06 18.50
CA ALA A 65 -6.72 -0.90 19.38
C ALA A 65 -7.45 0.30 18.76
N LEU A 66 -7.54 0.35 17.43
CA LEU A 66 -8.20 1.44 16.70
C LEU A 66 -9.63 1.09 16.28
N PRO A 67 -10.56 2.06 16.32
CA PRO A 67 -11.87 1.97 15.65
C PRO A 67 -11.75 1.80 14.12
N TRP A 68 -12.77 1.22 13.47
CA TRP A 68 -12.72 0.91 12.03
C TRP A 68 -12.62 2.16 11.13
N ASP A 69 -13.37 3.21 11.43
CA ASP A 69 -13.31 4.51 10.78
C ASP A 69 -11.90 5.13 10.85
N TYR A 70 -11.24 5.06 12.01
CA TYR A 70 -9.85 5.50 12.16
C TYR A 70 -8.91 4.71 11.26
N ARG A 71 -9.06 3.39 11.17
CA ARG A 71 -8.18 2.53 10.34
C ARG A 71 -8.29 2.88 8.86
N HIS A 72 -9.52 3.02 8.35
CA HIS A 72 -9.74 3.37 6.95
C HIS A 72 -9.29 4.79 6.64
N TYR A 73 -9.49 5.75 7.56
CA TYR A 73 -8.97 7.11 7.36
C TYR A 73 -7.43 7.16 7.37
N ILE A 74 -6.76 6.40 8.24
CA ILE A 74 -5.30 6.28 8.23
C ILE A 74 -4.82 5.68 6.90
N ALA A 75 -5.54 4.69 6.35
CA ALA A 75 -5.24 4.12 5.05
C ALA A 75 -5.39 5.14 3.90
N ILE A 76 -6.41 6.01 3.96
CA ILE A 76 -6.57 7.15 3.03
C ILE A 76 -5.35 8.08 3.13
N MET A 77 -4.96 8.49 4.34
CA MET A 77 -3.79 9.36 4.54
C MET A 77 -2.50 8.74 3.99
N ALA A 78 -2.32 7.42 4.17
CA ALA A 78 -1.15 6.70 3.67
C ALA A 78 -1.11 6.63 2.15
N ALA A 79 -2.19 6.19 1.51
CA ALA A 79 -2.28 6.08 0.06
C ALA A 79 -2.16 7.46 -0.64
N ALA A 80 -2.72 8.51 -0.02
CA ALA A 80 -2.63 9.87 -0.52
C ALA A 80 -1.18 10.37 -0.61
N ARG A 81 -0.25 9.97 0.29
CA ARG A 81 1.18 10.35 0.20
C ARG A 81 1.86 9.91 -1.10
N HIS A 82 1.30 8.92 -1.79
CA HIS A 82 1.76 8.43 -3.08
C HIS A 82 0.82 8.80 -4.23
N GLN A 83 -0.18 9.65 -3.99
CA GLN A 83 -1.20 10.05 -4.97
C GLN A 83 -1.91 8.84 -5.60
N CYS A 84 -2.16 7.81 -4.80
CA CYS A 84 -2.81 6.58 -5.26
C CYS A 84 -4.33 6.72 -5.13
N ASP A 85 -4.96 7.41 -6.10
CA ASP A 85 -6.42 7.58 -6.17
C ASP A 85 -7.15 6.25 -6.07
N TYR A 86 -6.63 5.21 -6.74
CA TYR A 86 -7.18 3.86 -6.72
C TYR A 86 -7.41 3.32 -5.30
N LEU A 87 -6.40 3.40 -4.45
CA LEU A 87 -6.50 2.94 -3.05
C LEU A 87 -7.28 3.92 -2.19
N VAL A 88 -7.10 5.22 -2.39
CA VAL A 88 -7.84 6.24 -1.63
C VAL A 88 -9.35 6.06 -1.82
N ASP A 89 -9.80 5.82 -3.05
CA ASP A 89 -11.23 5.69 -3.33
C ASP A 89 -11.82 4.42 -2.73
N ILE A 90 -11.11 3.27 -2.79
CA ILE A 90 -11.53 2.05 -2.07
C ILE A 90 -11.66 2.33 -0.57
N GLN A 91 -10.71 3.06 0.02
CA GLN A 91 -10.71 3.30 1.47
C GLN A 91 -11.73 4.35 1.91
N LYS A 92 -12.05 5.35 1.09
CA LYS A 92 -13.17 6.29 1.35
C LYS A 92 -14.49 5.54 1.51
N GLU A 93 -14.70 4.52 0.68
CA GLU A 93 -15.95 3.78 0.65
C GLU A 93 -16.02 2.82 1.83
N MET A 94 -14.94 2.09 2.09
CA MET A 94 -14.83 1.27 3.30
C MET A 94 -14.96 2.12 4.58
N PHE A 95 -14.45 3.36 4.59
CA PHE A 95 -14.63 4.30 5.70
C PHE A 95 -16.12 4.63 5.92
N LEU A 96 -16.85 4.97 4.86
CA LEU A 96 -18.28 5.30 4.95
C LEU A 96 -19.13 4.06 5.32
N GLU A 97 -18.83 2.90 4.74
CA GLU A 97 -19.51 1.63 5.05
C GLU A 97 -19.41 1.26 6.54
N HIS A 98 -18.30 1.60 7.20
CA HIS A 98 -18.10 1.35 8.63
C HIS A 98 -18.51 2.53 9.53
N GLY A 99 -19.35 3.44 9.03
CA GLY A 99 -19.95 4.52 9.81
C GLY A 99 -19.05 5.75 10.02
N GLY A 100 -18.01 5.91 9.20
CA GLY A 100 -17.15 7.07 9.22
C GLY A 100 -17.91 8.36 8.88
N ASP A 101 -17.55 9.46 9.56
CA ASP A 101 -18.14 10.77 9.30
C ASP A 101 -17.70 11.32 7.94
N SER A 102 -18.64 11.44 7.00
CA SER A 102 -18.40 11.98 5.67
C SER A 102 -17.74 13.37 5.65
N ALA A 103 -17.88 14.17 6.71
CA ALA A 103 -17.21 15.46 6.82
C ALA A 103 -15.68 15.32 6.82
N TRP A 104 -15.14 14.21 7.32
CA TRP A 104 -13.70 13.96 7.35
C TRP A 104 -13.11 13.85 5.94
N LEU A 105 -13.91 13.39 4.97
CA LEU A 105 -13.49 13.27 3.57
C LEU A 105 -13.32 14.63 2.88
N GLN A 106 -13.65 15.75 3.53
CA GLN A 106 -13.37 17.10 3.02
C GLN A 106 -11.89 17.49 3.21
N GLY A 107 -11.14 16.76 4.04
CA GLY A 107 -9.68 16.92 4.18
C GLY A 107 -9.21 16.87 5.62
N LEU A 108 -7.88 17.01 5.79
CA LEU A 108 -7.24 16.97 7.10
C LEU A 108 -7.80 18.01 8.08
N ASP A 109 -8.33 19.13 7.56
CA ASP A 109 -8.96 20.17 8.37
C ASP A 109 -10.22 19.71 9.10
N CYS A 110 -10.86 18.64 8.63
CA CYS A 110 -12.13 18.15 9.13
C CYS A 110 -12.02 16.91 10.03
N VAL A 111 -10.80 16.44 10.33
CA VAL A 111 -10.59 15.28 11.21
C VAL A 111 -10.22 15.64 12.65
N PRO A 112 -10.45 14.72 13.62
CA PRO A 112 -9.96 14.88 14.97
C PRO A 112 -8.46 15.16 15.02
N ASP A 113 -8.03 16.04 15.94
CA ASP A 113 -6.62 16.40 16.13
C ASP A 113 -5.73 15.18 16.37
N LYS A 114 -6.28 14.14 17.01
CA LYS A 114 -5.61 12.85 17.20
C LYS A 114 -5.18 12.24 15.85
N LEU A 115 -6.06 12.17 14.85
CA LEU A 115 -5.70 11.66 13.51
C LEU A 115 -4.77 12.62 12.78
N ARG A 116 -5.04 13.92 12.82
CA ARG A 116 -4.17 14.93 12.19
C ARG A 116 -2.73 14.85 12.68
N SER A 117 -2.53 14.59 13.97
CA SER A 117 -1.19 14.49 14.57
C SER A 117 -0.30 13.39 13.95
N LEU A 118 -0.88 12.38 13.30
CA LEU A 118 -0.13 11.34 12.58
C LEU A 118 0.55 11.85 11.30
N ASN A 119 0.15 13.01 10.77
CA ASN A 119 0.60 13.48 9.46
C ASN A 119 2.13 13.60 9.36
N GLU A 120 2.80 14.07 10.42
CA GLU A 120 4.26 14.18 10.43
C GLU A 120 4.95 12.81 10.26
N ILE A 121 4.50 11.79 11.00
CA ILE A 121 5.12 10.47 10.86
C ILE A 121 4.70 9.79 9.55
N ASN A 122 3.50 10.05 9.05
CA ASN A 122 3.03 9.53 7.76
C ASN A 122 3.95 9.99 6.62
N LYS A 123 4.24 11.29 6.51
CA LYS A 123 5.14 11.79 5.46
C LYS A 123 6.57 11.26 5.61
N ILE A 124 7.07 11.13 6.84
CA ILE A 124 8.39 10.56 7.13
C ILE A 124 8.44 9.10 6.69
N LEU A 125 7.49 8.27 7.13
CA LEU A 125 7.43 6.84 6.81
C LEU A 125 7.33 6.60 5.29
N ALA A 126 6.54 7.41 4.59
CA ALA A 126 6.32 7.26 3.14
C ALA A 126 7.56 7.57 2.30
N HIS A 127 8.40 8.52 2.74
CA HIS A 127 9.40 9.16 1.86
C HIS A 127 10.83 9.11 2.39
N ARG A 128 11.00 9.22 3.71
CA ARG A 128 12.32 9.31 4.36
C ARG A 128 12.28 8.64 5.75
N PRO A 129 11.99 7.33 5.84
CA PRO A 129 11.72 6.65 7.12
C PRO A 129 12.88 6.73 8.12
N TRP A 130 14.12 6.93 7.64
CA TRP A 130 15.31 7.14 8.46
C TRP A 130 15.29 8.42 9.31
N LEU A 131 14.41 9.38 9.02
CA LEU A 131 14.23 10.59 9.84
C LEU A 131 13.34 10.36 11.08
N LEU A 132 12.66 9.22 11.16
CA LEU A 132 11.85 8.88 12.32
C LEU A 132 12.74 8.76 13.57
N CYS A 133 12.31 9.35 14.68
CA CYS A 133 13.11 9.41 15.89
C CYS A 133 12.21 9.48 17.14
N LYS A 134 12.83 9.34 18.33
CA LYS A 134 12.12 9.20 19.61
C LYS A 134 11.18 10.39 19.91
N SER A 135 11.54 11.61 19.52
CA SER A 135 10.70 12.79 19.76
C SER A 135 9.36 12.70 19.04
N HIS A 136 9.32 12.15 17.82
CA HIS A 136 8.07 11.92 17.08
C HIS A 136 7.12 11.00 17.85
N ILE A 137 7.65 9.92 18.44
CA ILE A 137 6.87 8.95 19.23
C ILE A 137 6.41 9.57 20.55
N ILE A 138 7.28 10.31 21.23
CA ILE A 138 6.94 11.00 22.49
C ILE A 138 5.82 12.01 22.26
N ARG A 139 5.90 12.81 21.19
CA ARG A 139 4.86 13.80 20.86
C ARG A 139 3.49 13.14 20.68
N LEU A 140 3.42 12.07 19.90
CA LEU A 140 2.15 11.34 19.67
C LEU A 140 1.58 10.74 20.96
N THR A 141 2.45 10.14 21.79
CA THR A 141 2.03 9.43 23.01
C THR A 141 1.79 10.33 24.23
N LYS A 142 2.40 11.52 24.28
CA LYS A 142 2.29 12.44 25.40
C LYS A 142 1.38 13.63 25.12
N GLU A 143 1.34 14.12 23.88
CA GLU A 143 0.63 15.36 23.53
C GLU A 143 -0.65 15.08 22.74
N SER A 144 -0.70 13.99 21.96
CA SER A 144 -1.81 13.70 21.05
C SER A 144 -2.67 12.49 21.47
N ASN A 145 -2.53 12.02 22.71
CA ASN A 145 -3.35 10.96 23.32
C ASN A 145 -3.36 9.63 22.54
N TRP A 146 -2.27 9.29 21.85
CA TRP A 146 -2.08 7.95 21.31
C TRP A 146 -1.56 7.00 22.39
N SER A 147 -2.27 5.92 22.64
CA SER A 147 -1.65 4.79 23.33
C SER A 147 -0.59 4.13 22.44
N LEU A 148 0.36 3.42 23.04
CA LEU A 148 1.38 2.70 22.27
C LEU A 148 0.76 1.66 21.33
N ALA A 149 -0.30 0.97 21.78
CA ALA A 149 -1.00 -0.03 20.99
C ALA A 149 -1.69 0.59 19.76
N GLU A 150 -2.40 1.72 19.93
CA GLU A 150 -3.01 2.45 18.82
C GLU A 150 -1.93 2.95 17.84
N LEU A 151 -0.82 3.49 18.35
CA LEU A 151 0.24 4.04 17.50
C LEU A 151 0.93 2.96 16.67
N VAL A 152 1.24 1.81 17.28
CA VAL A 152 1.81 0.66 16.55
C VAL A 152 0.85 0.18 15.47
N HIS A 153 -0.45 0.06 15.78
CA HIS A 153 -1.47 -0.31 14.80
C HIS A 153 -1.55 0.69 13.64
N ALA A 154 -1.53 2.00 13.94
CA ALA A 154 -1.51 3.05 12.92
C ALA A 154 -0.26 2.97 12.02
N ILE A 155 0.93 2.79 12.59
CA ILE A 155 2.18 2.67 11.84
C ILE A 155 2.15 1.46 10.90
N VAL A 156 1.61 0.32 11.35
CA VAL A 156 1.44 -0.87 10.50
C VAL A 156 0.50 -0.58 9.34
N ILE A 157 -0.62 0.12 9.55
CA ILE A 157 -1.55 0.50 8.47
C ILE A 157 -0.87 1.47 7.50
N LEU A 158 -0.14 2.48 7.99
CA LEU A 158 0.60 3.42 7.15
C LEU A 158 1.58 2.68 6.23
N ALA A 159 2.46 1.84 6.80
CA ALA A 159 3.44 1.07 6.05
C ALA A 159 2.79 0.09 5.05
N HIS A 160 1.71 -0.59 5.48
CA HIS A 160 0.93 -1.48 4.61
C HIS A 160 0.40 -0.74 3.37
N PHE A 161 -0.18 0.45 3.53
CA PHE A 161 -0.73 1.19 2.39
C PHE A 161 0.32 1.94 1.57
N HIS A 162 1.47 2.33 2.15
CA HIS A 162 2.61 2.83 1.37
C HIS A 162 3.16 1.75 0.41
N SER A 163 3.36 0.53 0.93
CA SER A 163 3.81 -0.60 0.11
C SER A 163 2.73 -1.05 -0.89
N LEU A 164 1.46 -1.06 -0.51
CA LEU A 164 0.37 -1.41 -1.41
C LEU A 164 0.20 -0.39 -2.54
N ALA A 165 0.45 0.90 -2.30
CA ALA A 165 0.49 1.91 -3.36
C ALA A 165 1.61 1.60 -4.37
N SER A 166 2.78 1.19 -3.87
CA SER A 166 3.90 0.78 -4.73
C SER A 166 3.56 -0.46 -5.56
N PHE A 167 2.84 -1.42 -4.99
CA PHE A 167 2.32 -2.59 -5.71
C PHE A 167 1.32 -2.20 -6.80
N VAL A 168 0.34 -1.35 -6.50
CA VAL A 168 -0.67 -0.88 -7.47
C VAL A 168 0.01 -0.22 -8.67
N PHE A 169 0.96 0.69 -8.44
CA PHE A 169 1.69 1.33 -9.53
C PHE A 169 2.64 0.37 -10.26
N GLY A 170 3.40 -0.45 -9.52
CA GLY A 170 4.38 -1.38 -10.09
C GLY A 170 3.75 -2.47 -10.96
N CYS A 171 2.53 -2.90 -10.63
CA CYS A 171 1.77 -3.85 -11.42
C CYS A 171 0.85 -3.20 -12.46
N GLY A 172 0.83 -1.87 -12.56
CA GLY A 172 -0.02 -1.15 -13.51
C GLY A 172 -1.53 -1.27 -13.23
N ILE A 173 -1.93 -1.53 -11.99
CA ILE A 173 -3.34 -1.64 -11.60
C ILE A 173 -3.97 -0.25 -11.66
N ASN A 174 -5.02 -0.11 -12.47
CA ASN A 174 -5.77 1.14 -12.62
C ASN A 174 -7.26 0.84 -12.91
N ASP A 175 -8.06 1.91 -12.96
CA ASP A 175 -9.51 1.83 -13.23
C ASP A 175 -9.85 1.57 -14.70
N GLN A 176 -8.89 1.74 -15.60
CA GLN A 176 -9.11 1.61 -17.04
C GLN A 176 -8.73 0.21 -17.50
N ASP A 177 -9.73 -0.66 -17.65
CA ASP A 177 -9.65 -1.73 -18.64
C ASP A 177 -9.79 -1.11 -20.04
N ASP A 178 -8.86 -0.26 -20.45
CA ASP A 178 -8.79 0.15 -21.84
C ASP A 178 -7.92 -0.86 -22.58
N PRO A 179 -8.51 -1.83 -23.32
CA PRO A 179 -7.74 -2.78 -24.12
C PRO A 179 -6.93 -2.10 -25.22
N ASP A 180 -7.20 -0.82 -25.51
CA ASP A 180 -6.49 0.03 -26.48
C ASP A 180 -5.63 1.11 -25.81
N ALA A 181 -5.53 1.15 -24.47
CA ALA A 181 -4.53 1.99 -23.84
C ALA A 181 -3.17 1.55 -24.38
N PRO A 182 -2.33 2.48 -24.89
CA PRO A 182 -1.03 2.10 -25.38
C PRO A 182 -0.32 1.46 -24.20
N VAL A 183 -0.13 0.13 -24.27
CA VAL A 183 0.86 -0.56 -23.45
C VAL A 183 2.08 0.31 -23.60
N ASN A 184 2.51 0.95 -22.50
CA ASN A 184 3.60 1.90 -22.52
C ASN A 184 4.88 1.09 -22.72
N ASN A 185 5.04 0.57 -23.93
CA ASN A 185 6.22 -0.06 -24.48
C ASN A 185 7.19 1.07 -24.82
N SER A 186 7.69 1.71 -23.77
CA SER A 186 8.81 2.63 -23.88
C SER A 186 9.68 2.46 -22.65
N ASN A 187 10.43 1.38 -22.64
CA ASN A 187 11.88 1.44 -22.79
C ASN A 187 12.37 0.00 -22.96
N VAL A 188 12.89 -0.33 -24.14
CA VAL A 188 13.81 -1.47 -24.26
C VAL A 188 15.06 -1.06 -23.49
N GLU A 189 15.04 -1.28 -22.18
CA GLU A 189 16.27 -1.32 -21.40
C GLU A 189 17.23 -2.32 -22.05
N PRO A 190 18.55 -2.11 -21.98
CA PRO A 190 19.50 -3.09 -22.48
C PRO A 190 19.23 -4.40 -21.75
N GLU A 191 18.52 -5.29 -22.43
CA GLU A 191 18.06 -6.57 -21.90
C GLU A 191 19.31 -7.33 -21.45
N VAL A 192 19.59 -7.31 -20.15
CA VAL A 192 20.54 -8.25 -19.56
C VAL A 192 19.90 -9.60 -19.82
N ARG A 193 20.36 -10.26 -20.89
CA ARG A 193 19.80 -11.55 -21.32
C ARG A 193 19.78 -12.46 -20.12
N VAL A 194 18.68 -13.17 -19.91
CA VAL A 194 18.48 -14.08 -18.77
C VAL A 194 19.69 -14.99 -18.58
N ASP A 195 20.31 -15.45 -19.67
CA ASP A 195 21.54 -16.25 -19.65
C ASP A 195 22.72 -15.55 -18.96
N GLN A 196 22.93 -14.26 -19.22
CA GLN A 196 24.00 -13.48 -18.59
C GLN A 196 23.75 -13.29 -17.09
N LEU A 197 22.50 -13.08 -16.69
CA LEU A 197 22.11 -13.01 -15.29
C LEU A 197 22.38 -14.35 -14.59
N MET A 198 21.94 -15.45 -15.18
CA MET A 198 22.12 -16.80 -14.65
C MET A 198 23.60 -17.17 -14.52
N GLU A 199 24.43 -16.80 -15.49
CA GLU A 199 25.87 -17.04 -15.42
C GLU A 199 26.54 -16.22 -14.30
N ARG A 200 26.15 -14.95 -14.13
CA ARG A 200 26.63 -14.13 -13.00
C ARG A 200 26.21 -14.70 -11.66
N MET A 201 24.96 -15.16 -11.52
CA MET A 201 24.47 -15.80 -10.29
C MET A 201 25.27 -17.06 -9.95
N ARG A 202 25.57 -17.90 -10.95
CA ARG A 202 26.43 -19.09 -10.77
C ARG A 202 27.82 -18.70 -10.30
N THR A 203 28.42 -17.70 -10.94
CA THR A 203 29.77 -17.22 -10.59
C THR A 203 29.83 -16.71 -9.15
N LEU A 204 28.82 -15.95 -8.71
CA LEU A 204 28.74 -15.43 -7.35
C LEU A 204 28.59 -16.54 -6.29
N SER A 205 27.78 -17.57 -6.59
CA SER A 205 27.56 -18.71 -5.69
C SER A 205 28.83 -19.56 -5.46
N GLN A 206 29.72 -19.61 -6.46
CA GLN A 206 30.96 -20.38 -6.38
C GLN A 206 32.13 -19.61 -5.75
N ARG A 207 31.94 -18.31 -5.44
CA ARG A 207 33.02 -17.45 -4.96
C ARG A 207 33.10 -17.50 -3.43
N GLU A 208 34.16 -18.11 -2.90
CA GLU A 208 34.44 -18.17 -1.44
C GLU A 208 35.21 -16.93 -0.91
N GLU A 209 35.25 -15.82 -1.66
CA GLU A 209 35.96 -14.61 -1.22
C GLU A 209 35.23 -13.91 -0.07
N GLU A 210 35.82 -13.95 1.13
CA GLU A 210 35.45 -13.06 2.23
C GLU A 210 36.13 -11.69 2.04
N PHE A 211 35.33 -10.65 1.76
CA PHE A 211 35.81 -9.27 1.72
C PHE A 211 36.02 -8.73 3.14
N SER A 212 37.04 -7.89 3.33
CA SER A 212 37.25 -7.22 4.62
C SER A 212 36.07 -6.30 4.97
N VAL A 213 35.87 -6.02 6.26
CA VAL A 213 34.80 -5.11 6.73
C VAL A 213 34.95 -3.71 6.11
N GLU A 214 36.18 -3.24 5.94
CA GLU A 214 36.50 -1.97 5.30
C GLU A 214 36.14 -1.99 3.81
N GLU A 215 36.47 -3.07 3.09
CA GLU A 215 36.11 -3.21 1.67
C GLU A 215 34.60 -3.30 1.45
N GLN A 216 33.89 -4.03 2.32
CA GLN A 216 32.42 -4.10 2.29
C GLN A 216 31.79 -2.72 2.52
N THR A 217 32.31 -1.96 3.49
CA THR A 217 31.85 -0.61 3.78
C THR A 217 32.09 0.33 2.60
N GLN A 218 33.28 0.27 1.99
CA GLN A 218 33.61 1.07 0.81
C GLN A 218 32.74 0.71 -0.40
N ARG A 219 32.43 -0.57 -0.59
CA ARG A 219 31.51 -1.01 -1.66
C ARG A 219 30.09 -0.50 -1.44
N PHE A 220 29.58 -0.58 -0.21
CA PHE A 220 28.27 -0.03 0.14
C PHE A 220 28.19 1.47 -0.18
N LEU A 221 29.16 2.25 0.28
CA LEU A 221 29.23 3.69 0.00
C LEU A 221 29.36 4.01 -1.50
N ARG A 222 29.94 3.10 -2.31
CA ARG A 222 30.03 3.26 -3.77
C ARG A 222 28.75 2.88 -4.51
N VAL A 223 28.02 1.86 -4.04
CA VAL A 223 26.71 1.47 -4.62
C VAL A 223 25.72 2.63 -4.49
N ASP A 224 25.77 3.37 -3.39
CA ASP A 224 24.99 4.60 -3.22
C ASP A 224 25.26 5.69 -4.28
N HIS A 225 26.30 5.58 -5.10
CA HIS A 225 26.65 6.55 -6.16
C HIS A 225 26.37 6.07 -7.58
N ARG A 226 26.03 4.78 -7.79
CA ARG A 226 25.79 4.21 -9.12
C ARG A 226 24.41 3.57 -9.19
N ASP A 227 23.67 3.97 -10.22
CA ASP A 227 22.43 3.37 -10.73
C ASP A 227 21.13 3.67 -9.98
N GLN A 228 20.41 4.66 -10.50
CA GLN A 228 19.02 4.54 -10.98
C GLN A 228 18.50 5.96 -11.30
N THR A 229 18.57 6.37 -12.56
CA THR A 229 17.64 7.41 -13.05
C THR A 229 16.26 6.75 -13.12
N ILE A 230 15.62 6.52 -11.97
CA ILE A 230 14.16 6.41 -11.95
C ILE A 230 13.69 7.73 -12.54
N ASP A 231 12.81 7.69 -13.53
CA ASP A 231 12.31 8.86 -14.22
C ASP A 231 11.42 9.67 -13.25
N ILE A 232 12.05 10.45 -12.35
CA ILE A 232 11.40 11.25 -11.31
C ILE A 232 10.39 12.22 -11.95
N GLU A 233 10.59 12.59 -13.21
CA GLU A 233 9.69 13.45 -13.98
C GLU A 233 8.30 12.83 -14.15
N ASN A 234 8.18 11.54 -14.48
CA ASN A 234 6.88 10.86 -14.57
C ASN A 234 6.16 10.77 -13.21
N SER A 235 6.91 10.61 -12.11
CA SER A 235 6.36 10.69 -10.75
C SER A 235 5.84 12.10 -10.39
N ARG A 236 6.47 13.15 -10.91
CA ARG A 236 6.02 14.55 -10.69
C ARG A 236 4.77 14.89 -11.49
N VAL A 237 4.62 14.35 -12.70
CA VAL A 237 3.43 14.55 -13.54
C VAL A 237 2.19 13.88 -12.92
N LEU A 238 2.33 12.65 -12.40
CA LEU A 238 1.26 11.98 -11.64
C LEU A 238 0.86 12.74 -10.36
N LYS A 239 1.79 13.49 -9.76
CA LYS A 239 1.53 14.30 -8.55
C LYS A 239 0.70 15.56 -8.78
N GLN A 240 0.58 16.04 -10.02
CA GLN A 240 -0.11 17.30 -10.33
C GLN A 240 -1.59 17.12 -10.70
N THR A 241 -2.06 15.91 -10.94
CA THR A 241 -3.41 15.66 -11.50
C THR A 241 -4.44 15.12 -10.50
N SER A 242 -4.01 14.62 -9.35
CA SER A 242 -4.88 13.98 -8.36
C SER A 242 -5.50 15.00 -7.40
N GLY A 243 -6.81 14.90 -7.19
CA GLY A 243 -7.57 15.79 -6.31
C GLY A 243 -7.30 15.61 -4.81
N LEU A 244 -6.26 14.86 -4.43
CA LEU A 244 -6.02 14.37 -3.07
C LEU A 244 -5.22 15.32 -2.16
N GLY A 245 -4.86 16.51 -2.65
CA GLY A 245 -4.05 17.47 -1.87
C GLY A 245 -4.63 17.82 -0.49
N HIS A 246 -5.95 17.74 -0.32
CA HIS A 246 -6.63 18.02 0.95
C HIS A 246 -6.41 16.93 2.03
N PHE A 247 -5.91 15.75 1.67
CA PHE A 247 -5.54 14.68 2.61
C PHE A 247 -4.06 14.71 3.04
N ILE A 248 -3.30 15.73 2.60
CA ILE A 248 -1.84 15.74 2.70
C ILE A 248 -1.34 17.12 3.11
N GLU A 249 -0.48 17.22 4.12
CA GLU A 249 0.35 18.43 4.32
C GLU A 249 1.76 18.19 3.76
N ASP A 250 2.45 19.25 3.33
CA ASP A 250 3.82 19.16 2.85
C ASP A 250 3.95 18.19 1.66
N THR A 251 3.27 18.52 0.56
CA THR A 251 3.21 17.73 -0.69
C THR A 251 4.58 17.58 -1.34
N GLU A 252 5.46 18.56 -1.12
CA GLU A 252 6.84 18.58 -1.64
C GLU A 252 7.79 17.68 -0.83
N PHE A 253 7.36 17.16 0.32
CA PHE A 253 8.13 16.18 1.08
C PHE A 253 8.14 14.84 0.37
N THR A 254 9.18 14.60 -0.44
CA THR A 254 9.32 13.36 -1.22
C THR A 254 10.60 12.62 -0.88
N TYR A 255 10.74 11.40 -1.40
CA TYR A 255 12.02 10.69 -1.40
C TYR A 255 13.15 11.61 -1.88
N GLN A 256 14.29 11.49 -1.21
CA GLN A 256 15.51 12.20 -1.55
C GLN A 256 16.56 11.15 -1.91
N ASP A 257 17.08 11.27 -3.12
CA ASP A 257 18.04 10.32 -3.66
C ASP A 257 19.38 10.37 -2.89
N PHE A 258 19.79 9.22 -2.39
CA PHE A 258 21.06 9.00 -1.71
C PHE A 258 22.28 9.29 -2.59
N GLN A 259 22.14 9.30 -3.92
CA GLN A 259 23.22 9.71 -4.83
C GLN A 259 23.62 11.18 -4.65
N ARG A 260 22.74 12.02 -4.09
CA ARG A 260 23.01 13.44 -3.80
C ARG A 260 23.64 13.70 -2.42
N ARG A 261 24.21 12.66 -1.78
CA ARG A 261 24.95 12.73 -0.50
C ARG A 261 25.99 13.86 -0.45
N GLY A 262 26.56 14.27 -1.58
CA GLY A 262 27.53 15.39 -1.64
C GLY A 262 26.92 16.81 -1.71
N GLU A 263 25.66 16.95 -2.10
CA GLU A 263 25.03 18.26 -2.36
C GLU A 263 23.97 18.63 -1.31
N THR A 264 23.38 17.65 -0.61
CA THR A 264 22.19 17.87 0.24
C THR A 264 22.28 17.35 1.68
N GLY A 265 23.50 17.24 2.21
CA GLY A 265 23.78 16.93 3.63
C GLY A 265 24.07 15.45 3.90
N ASP A 266 24.70 15.19 5.05
CA ASP A 266 25.12 13.86 5.49
C ASP A 266 23.90 12.97 5.83
N PHE A 267 23.70 11.90 5.07
CA PHE A 267 22.72 10.86 5.39
C PHE A 267 23.35 9.86 6.36
N PRO A 268 22.71 9.55 7.50
CA PRO A 268 23.25 8.59 8.44
C PRO A 268 23.20 7.17 7.84
N THR A 269 24.37 6.56 7.63
CA THR A 269 24.45 5.13 7.31
C THR A 269 24.03 4.32 8.53
N PHE A 270 22.92 3.60 8.41
CA PHE A 270 22.45 2.72 9.47
C PHE A 270 23.00 1.31 9.27
N ARG A 271 23.83 0.84 10.20
CA ARG A 271 24.30 -0.53 10.23
C ARG A 271 23.25 -1.40 10.92
N VAL A 272 22.67 -2.35 10.20
CA VAL A 272 21.80 -3.37 10.79
C VAL A 272 22.65 -4.19 11.77
N GLN A 273 22.44 -3.95 13.07
CA GLN A 273 22.95 -4.81 14.14
C GLN A 273 21.91 -5.90 14.41
N VAL A 274 22.35 -7.06 14.90
CA VAL A 274 21.47 -8.18 15.28
C VAL A 274 20.30 -7.67 16.13
N SER A 275 20.54 -6.82 17.13
CA SER A 275 19.48 -6.28 18.02
C SER A 275 18.43 -5.34 17.40
N LEU A 276 18.53 -4.99 16.12
CA LEU A 276 17.56 -4.13 15.40
C LEU A 276 17.09 -4.78 14.09
N SER A 277 17.34 -6.08 13.92
CA SER A 277 16.79 -6.86 12.81
C SER A 277 15.33 -7.19 13.09
N PHE A 278 14.52 -7.43 12.06
CA PHE A 278 13.13 -7.87 12.24
C PHE A 278 13.04 -9.25 12.93
N ASN A 279 14.11 -10.05 12.88
CA ASN A 279 14.13 -11.42 13.36
C ASN A 279 14.55 -11.56 14.84
N ASP A 280 15.04 -10.49 15.45
CA ASP A 280 15.57 -10.45 16.82
C ASP A 280 14.68 -9.59 17.75
#